data_AF-A0AAV0LV21-F1
#
_entry.id   AF-A0AAV0LV21-F1
#
_cell.length_a   1.000
_cell.length_b   1.000
_cell.length_c   1.000
_cell.angle_alpha   90.00
_cell.angle_beta   90.00
_cell.angle_gamma   90.00
#
_symmetry.space_group_name_H-M   'P 1'
#
loop_
_entity.id
_entity.type
_entity.pdbx_description
1 polymer ?
#
loop_
_entity_poly.entity_id
_entity_poly.type
_entity_poly.pdbx_seq_one_letter_code
_entity_poly.pdbx_strand_id
1 'polypeptide(L)'
;MERIVKRLHALSYHMRSYFWLDLKQLNDIYRYKTEEYSHTAVNKFNVMPDSLPEWIFDFMPSRGGYFIGNVSPARMDFRWFCLGNCVAILSSLATPEQSTAIMDLIEARWEELVGEMPLKVCYPAIESHEWKIITGCDPKNTRWSYHNGGSWPGNNLFLVFHLRNKV
;
A
#
# COMPACT_ATOMS: atom_id res chain seq x y z
N MET A 1 -8.07 -7.68 28.84
CA MET A 1 -8.57 -8.30 27.58
C MET A 1 -9.52 -7.39 26.81
N GLU A 2 -10.53 -6.75 27.42
CA GLU A 2 -11.52 -5.89 26.72
C GLU A 2 -10.92 -4.76 25.87
N ARG A 3 -9.91 -4.04 26.39
CA ARG A 3 -9.24 -2.95 25.63
C ARG A 3 -8.56 -3.45 24.35
N ILE A 4 -8.03 -4.68 24.37
CA ILE A 4 -7.38 -5.30 23.21
C ILE A 4 -8.43 -5.59 22.15
N VAL A 5 -9.54 -6.26 22.52
CA VAL A 5 -10.63 -6.59 21.59
C VAL A 5 -11.22 -5.32 20.96
N LYS A 6 -11.49 -4.29 21.78
CA LYS A 6 -11.99 -3.00 21.27
C LYS A 6 -11.03 -2.36 20.26
N ARG A 7 -9.73 -2.42 20.53
CA ARG A 7 -8.70 -1.90 19.61
C ARG A 7 -8.60 -2.73 18.33
N LEU A 8 -8.68 -4.06 18.43
CA LEU A 8 -8.65 -4.95 17.27
C LEU A 8 -9.82 -4.68 16.33
N HIS A 9 -11.05 -4.53 16.86
CA HIS A 9 -12.20 -4.18 16.03
C HIS A 9 -12.02 -2.84 15.31
N ALA A 10 -11.62 -1.80 16.05
CA ALA A 10 -11.40 -0.47 15.48
C ALA A 10 -10.27 -0.48 14.43
N LEU A 11 -9.17 -1.20 14.70
CA LEU A 11 -8.04 -1.30 13.80
C LEU A 11 -8.42 -2.05 12.52
N SER A 12 -9.07 -3.21 12.63
CA SER A 12 -9.50 -3.99 11.45
C SER A 12 -10.43 -3.18 10.56
N TYR A 13 -11.40 -2.46 11.14
CA TYR A 13 -12.27 -1.57 10.38
C TYR A 13 -11.48 -0.47 9.68
N HIS A 14 -10.59 0.22 10.41
CA HIS A 14 -9.82 1.34 9.88
C HIS A 14 -8.90 0.91 8.73
N MET A 15 -8.16 -0.20 8.91
CA MET A 15 -7.24 -0.71 7.89
C MET A 15 -8.01 -1.14 6.64
N ARG A 16 -9.08 -1.94 6.79
CA ARG A 16 -9.84 -2.46 5.64
C ARG A 16 -10.60 -1.38 4.87
N SER A 17 -11.01 -0.31 5.54
CA SER A 17 -11.81 0.75 4.92
C SER A 17 -10.97 1.86 4.32
N TYR A 18 -9.85 2.23 4.96
CA TYR A 18 -9.10 3.43 4.59
C TYR A 18 -7.70 3.17 4.02
N PHE A 19 -7.08 2.04 4.36
CA PHE A 19 -5.79 1.67 3.79
C PHE A 19 -5.93 0.81 2.54
N TRP A 20 -7.07 0.16 2.33
CA TRP A 20 -7.30 -0.68 1.16
C TRP A 20 -7.43 0.17 -0.11
N LEU A 21 -6.69 -0.20 -1.16
CA LEU A 21 -6.74 0.42 -2.47
C LEU A 21 -6.83 -0.65 -3.55
N ASP A 22 -7.88 -0.56 -4.35
CA ASP A 22 -8.07 -1.26 -5.61
C ASP A 22 -8.51 -0.25 -6.68
N LEU A 23 -8.71 -0.68 -7.92
CA LEU A 23 -9.11 0.22 -9.01
C LEU A 23 -10.43 0.96 -8.72
N LYS A 24 -11.37 0.32 -8.01
CA LYS A 24 -12.63 0.98 -7.65
C LYS A 24 -12.38 2.10 -6.64
N GLN A 25 -11.64 1.81 -5.57
CA GLN A 25 -11.30 2.80 -4.54
C GLN A 25 -10.45 3.94 -5.12
N LEU A 26 -9.51 3.64 -6.02
CA LEU A 26 -8.72 4.64 -6.70
C LEU A 26 -9.60 5.60 -7.52
N ASN A 27 -10.57 5.07 -8.26
CA ASN A 27 -11.55 5.89 -8.99
C ASN A 27 -12.45 6.72 -8.06
N ASP A 28 -12.83 6.16 -6.91
CA ASP A 28 -13.61 6.86 -5.90
C ASP A 28 -12.80 8.04 -5.32
N ILE A 29 -11.51 7.83 -4.97
CA ILE A 29 -10.59 8.87 -4.46
C ILE A 29 -10.34 9.96 -5.52
N TYR A 30 -10.13 9.58 -6.77
CA TYR A 30 -9.95 10.53 -7.89
C TYR A 30 -11.14 11.48 -8.06
N ARG A 31 -12.33 11.07 -7.60
CA ARG A 31 -13.58 11.85 -7.70
C ARG A 31 -13.97 12.52 -6.38
N TYR A 32 -13.09 12.51 -5.37
CA TYR A 32 -13.38 13.16 -4.10
C TYR A 32 -13.66 14.65 -4.25
N LYS A 33 -14.59 15.13 -3.45
CA LYS A 33 -14.72 16.55 -3.16
C LYS A 33 -13.84 16.87 -1.96
N THR A 34 -13.29 18.08 -1.96
CA THR A 34 -12.45 18.60 -0.87
C THR A 34 -13.30 19.46 0.08
N GLU A 35 -12.75 19.75 1.26
CA GLU A 35 -13.38 20.61 2.27
C GLU A 35 -14.74 20.10 2.77
N GLU A 36 -14.93 18.77 2.80
CA GLU A 36 -16.12 18.15 3.36
C GLU A 36 -16.09 18.21 4.90
N TYR A 37 -16.97 19.02 5.48
CA TYR A 37 -17.10 19.14 6.94
C TYR A 37 -18.39 18.47 7.43
N SER A 38 -18.35 17.15 7.64
CA SER A 38 -19.46 16.42 8.27
C SER A 38 -19.07 15.02 8.77
N HIS A 39 -19.85 14.47 9.70
CA HIS A 39 -19.72 13.06 10.10
C HIS A 39 -20.06 12.08 8.97
N THR A 40 -20.75 12.53 7.92
CA THR A 40 -21.13 11.74 6.73
C THR A 40 -20.21 11.99 5.53
N ALA A 41 -19.12 12.77 5.70
CA ALA A 41 -18.15 13.04 4.65
C ALA A 41 -17.58 11.74 4.06
N VAL A 42 -17.43 11.69 2.74
CA VAL A 42 -16.79 10.58 2.02
C VAL A 42 -15.27 10.75 2.11
N ASN A 43 -14.77 11.96 1.88
CA ASN A 43 -13.35 12.29 1.98
C ASN A 43 -12.92 12.56 3.42
N LYS A 44 -12.91 11.50 4.26
CA LYS A 44 -12.63 11.59 5.71
C LYS A 44 -11.29 12.24 6.08
N PHE A 45 -10.32 12.19 5.19
CA PHE A 45 -8.97 12.72 5.44
C PHE A 45 -8.68 13.99 4.66
N ASN A 46 -9.66 14.56 3.94
CA ASN A 46 -9.47 15.72 3.07
C ASN A 46 -8.29 15.55 2.09
N VAL A 47 -8.21 14.37 1.46
CA VAL A 47 -7.18 14.07 0.44
C VAL A 47 -7.51 14.88 -0.81
N MET A 48 -6.50 15.55 -1.36
CA MET A 48 -6.62 16.29 -2.61
C MET A 48 -6.50 15.31 -3.79
N PRO A 49 -7.51 15.18 -4.67
CA PRO A 49 -7.42 14.31 -5.84
C PRO A 49 -6.21 14.62 -6.73
N ASP A 50 -5.88 15.91 -6.89
CA ASP A 50 -4.72 16.39 -7.65
C ASP A 50 -3.37 15.98 -7.05
N SER A 51 -3.35 15.46 -5.81
CA SER A 51 -2.14 14.92 -5.18
C SER A 51 -1.90 13.43 -5.48
N LEU A 52 -2.80 12.77 -6.21
CA LEU A 52 -2.59 11.41 -6.68
C LEU A 52 -1.38 11.36 -7.61
N PRO A 53 -0.38 10.51 -7.35
CA PRO A 53 0.81 10.47 -8.18
C PRO A 53 0.50 9.76 -9.50
N GLU A 54 0.96 10.31 -10.63
CA GLU A 54 0.61 9.81 -11.97
C GLU A 54 0.85 8.30 -12.16
N TRP A 55 1.95 7.77 -11.59
CA TRP A 55 2.30 6.35 -11.71
C TRP A 55 1.22 5.40 -11.17
N ILE A 56 0.35 5.84 -10.26
CA ILE A 56 -0.65 4.96 -9.64
C ILE A 56 -1.70 4.47 -10.65
N PHE A 57 -2.03 5.30 -11.63
CA PHE A 57 -3.04 4.99 -12.64
C PHE A 57 -2.55 3.91 -13.60
N ASP A 58 -1.26 3.97 -13.97
CA ASP A 58 -0.63 2.95 -14.80
C ASP A 58 -0.29 1.68 -14.02
N PHE A 59 0.03 1.80 -12.73
CA PHE A 59 0.38 0.68 -11.86
C PHE A 59 -0.83 -0.13 -11.41
N MET A 60 -1.98 0.50 -11.14
CA MET A 60 -3.16 -0.22 -10.63
C MET A 60 -3.76 -1.15 -11.70
N PRO A 61 -3.76 -2.49 -11.52
CA PRO A 61 -4.35 -3.40 -12.49
C PRO A 61 -5.89 -3.39 -12.42
N SER A 62 -6.56 -3.95 -13.44
CA SER A 62 -8.01 -4.13 -13.43
C SER A 62 -8.49 -5.15 -12.39
N ARG A 63 -7.62 -6.10 -12.01
CA ARG A 63 -7.83 -7.08 -10.95
C ARG A 63 -6.65 -7.05 -10.01
N GLY A 64 -6.93 -6.78 -8.73
CA GLY A 64 -5.93 -6.71 -7.68
C GLY A 64 -6.09 -5.47 -6.81
N GLY A 65 -5.31 -5.40 -5.75
CA GLY A 65 -5.32 -4.29 -4.80
C GLY A 65 -4.34 -4.54 -3.67
N TYR A 66 -4.08 -3.52 -2.85
CA TYR A 66 -3.14 -3.60 -1.73
C TYR A 66 -3.48 -2.59 -0.64
N PHE A 67 -2.83 -2.75 0.51
CA PHE A 67 -2.82 -1.74 1.56
C PHE A 67 -1.74 -0.70 1.27
N ILE A 68 -2.15 0.56 1.15
CA ILE A 68 -1.24 1.71 0.92
C ILE A 68 -0.30 1.93 2.11
N GLY A 69 0.81 2.62 1.86
CA GLY A 69 1.86 2.81 2.85
C GLY A 69 1.44 3.66 4.06
N ASN A 70 0.58 4.66 3.84
CA ASN A 70 0.16 5.55 4.93
C ASN A 70 -1.16 6.29 4.64
N VAL A 71 -1.88 6.62 5.70
CA VAL A 71 -3.06 7.50 5.71
C VAL A 71 -2.96 8.47 6.88
N SER A 72 -3.08 9.75 6.59
CA SER A 72 -3.02 10.83 7.57
C SER A 72 -3.89 12.02 7.12
N PRO A 73 -4.17 12.99 8.01
CA PRO A 73 -4.88 14.20 7.60
C PRO A 73 -4.20 14.88 6.40
N ALA A 74 -4.98 15.14 5.35
CA ALA A 74 -4.59 15.72 4.07
C ALA A 74 -3.50 14.97 3.28
N ARG A 75 -3.17 13.71 3.63
CA ARG A 75 -2.10 12.97 2.96
C ARG A 75 -2.31 11.46 2.97
N MET A 76 -2.17 10.85 1.80
CA MET A 76 -2.04 9.41 1.61
C MET A 76 -0.71 9.09 0.92
N ASP A 77 0.01 8.09 1.41
CA ASP A 77 1.20 7.55 0.74
C ASP A 77 0.79 6.30 -0.01
N PHE A 78 0.64 6.44 -1.33
CA PHE A 78 0.17 5.38 -2.21
C PHE A 78 1.21 4.29 -2.45
N ARG A 79 2.47 4.43 -2.00
CA ARG A 79 3.49 3.41 -2.27
C ARG A 79 3.07 2.05 -1.71
N TRP A 80 3.36 1.01 -2.48
CA TRP A 80 3.22 -0.37 -2.06
C TRP A 80 4.37 -0.75 -1.13
N PHE A 81 4.09 -1.45 -0.03
CA PHE A 81 5.09 -1.97 0.89
C PHE A 81 4.91 -3.47 1.06
N CYS A 82 5.97 -4.24 0.75
CA CYS A 82 5.91 -5.70 0.76
C CYS A 82 5.55 -6.25 2.13
N LEU A 83 6.31 -5.88 3.17
CA LEU A 83 6.15 -6.43 4.50
C LEU A 83 4.77 -6.16 5.10
N GLY A 84 4.24 -4.94 4.92
CA GLY A 84 2.93 -4.55 5.42
C GLY A 84 1.81 -5.41 4.82
N ASN A 85 1.84 -5.61 3.50
CA ASN A 85 0.85 -6.44 2.80
C ASN A 85 0.97 -7.92 3.18
N CYS A 86 2.20 -8.45 3.28
CA CYS A 86 2.41 -9.82 3.73
C CYS A 86 1.91 -10.07 5.15
N VAL A 87 2.23 -9.18 6.10
CA VAL A 87 1.76 -9.30 7.49
C VAL A 87 0.24 -9.13 7.57
N ALA A 88 -0.36 -8.28 6.74
CA ALA A 88 -1.82 -8.13 6.70
C ALA A 88 -2.51 -9.44 6.31
N ILE A 89 -1.95 -10.19 5.35
CA ILE A 89 -2.42 -11.52 4.97
C ILE A 89 -2.21 -12.52 6.11
N LEU A 90 -0.97 -12.65 6.62
CA LEU A 90 -0.61 -13.65 7.63
C LEU A 90 -1.34 -13.48 8.96
N SER A 91 -1.67 -12.24 9.33
CA SER A 91 -2.40 -11.92 10.56
C SER A 91 -3.93 -12.00 10.40
N SER A 92 -4.44 -12.36 9.22
CA SER A 92 -5.88 -12.31 8.89
C SER A 92 -6.49 -10.90 9.02
N LEU A 93 -5.66 -9.86 8.97
CA LEU A 93 -6.13 -8.48 8.88
C LEU A 93 -6.80 -8.24 7.53
N ALA A 94 -6.20 -8.72 6.44
CA ALA A 94 -6.82 -8.73 5.12
C ALA A 94 -8.00 -9.72 5.09
N THR A 95 -9.10 -9.37 4.41
CA THR A 95 -10.14 -10.37 4.11
C THR A 95 -9.61 -11.41 3.11
N PRO A 96 -10.28 -12.56 2.93
CA PRO A 96 -9.90 -13.54 1.91
C PRO A 96 -9.83 -12.94 0.49
N GLU A 97 -10.77 -12.04 0.18
CA GLU A 97 -10.83 -11.33 -1.10
C GLU A 97 -9.66 -10.36 -1.25
N GLN A 98 -9.36 -9.58 -0.21
CA GLN A 98 -8.21 -8.66 -0.20
C GLN A 98 -6.89 -9.42 -0.31
N SER A 99 -6.77 -10.55 0.38
CA SER A 99 -5.57 -11.41 0.31
C SER A 99 -5.37 -11.95 -1.11
N THR A 100 -6.45 -12.39 -1.75
CA THR A 100 -6.42 -12.84 -3.15
C THR A 100 -6.07 -11.69 -4.10
N ALA A 101 -6.66 -10.51 -3.89
CA ALA A 101 -6.38 -9.32 -4.69
C ALA A 101 -4.93 -8.81 -4.55
N ILE A 102 -4.30 -8.98 -3.38
CA ILE A 102 -2.86 -8.71 -3.21
C ILE A 102 -2.02 -9.68 -4.05
N MET A 103 -2.41 -10.95 -4.11
CA MET A 103 -1.71 -11.93 -4.95
C MET A 103 -1.93 -11.66 -6.45
N ASP A 104 -3.17 -11.36 -6.87
CA ASP A 104 -3.48 -10.95 -8.24
C ASP A 104 -2.66 -9.72 -8.66
N LEU A 105 -2.46 -8.75 -7.76
CA LEU A 105 -1.61 -7.57 -8.00
C LEU A 105 -0.14 -7.98 -8.20
N ILE A 106 0.41 -8.83 -7.33
CA ILE A 106 1.81 -9.27 -7.41
C ILE A 106 2.07 -10.04 -8.71
N GLU A 107 1.11 -10.88 -9.13
CA GLU A 107 1.18 -11.59 -10.41
C GLU A 107 1.10 -10.62 -11.60
N ALA A 108 0.19 -9.64 -11.56
CA ALA A 108 0.01 -8.67 -12.63
C ALA A 108 1.18 -7.67 -12.76
N ARG A 109 1.87 -7.37 -11.65
CA ARG A 109 2.99 -6.42 -11.56
C ARG A 109 4.29 -7.09 -11.14
N TRP A 110 4.50 -8.30 -11.66
CA TRP A 110 5.63 -9.14 -11.28
C TRP A 110 6.98 -8.46 -11.57
N GLU A 111 7.12 -7.84 -12.75
CA GLU A 111 8.35 -7.15 -13.14
C GLU A 111 8.64 -5.95 -12.23
N GLU A 112 7.61 -5.18 -11.86
CA GLU A 112 7.75 -4.01 -11.01
C GLU A 112 8.00 -4.36 -9.54
N LEU A 113 7.39 -5.42 -9.00
CA LEU A 113 7.45 -5.75 -7.57
C LEU A 113 8.49 -6.82 -7.21
N VAL A 114 8.82 -7.68 -8.17
CA VAL A 114 9.77 -8.79 -8.02
C VAL A 114 10.97 -8.61 -8.95
N GLY A 115 10.73 -8.48 -10.25
CA GLY A 115 11.76 -8.47 -11.28
C GLY A 115 12.68 -9.71 -11.18
N GLU A 116 13.98 -9.52 -11.45
CA GLU A 116 14.96 -10.61 -11.37
C GLU A 116 15.37 -10.99 -9.94
N MET A 117 15.03 -10.15 -8.93
CA MET A 117 15.45 -10.32 -7.54
C MET A 117 14.27 -10.12 -6.57
N PRO A 118 13.67 -11.21 -6.06
CA PRO A 118 12.58 -11.12 -5.08
C PRO A 118 13.06 -10.60 -3.72
N LEU A 119 12.35 -9.74 -3.00
CA LEU A 119 11.22 -8.87 -3.39
C LEU A 119 11.60 -7.42 -3.10
N LYS A 120 11.05 -6.47 -3.87
CA LYS A 120 11.19 -5.05 -3.52
C LYS A 120 10.65 -4.77 -2.12
N VAL A 121 11.33 -3.90 -1.37
CA VAL A 121 10.85 -3.45 -0.06
C VAL A 121 9.62 -2.55 -0.19
N CYS A 122 9.62 -1.67 -1.18
CA CYS A 122 8.52 -0.80 -1.54
C CYS A 122 8.55 -0.46 -3.04
N TYR A 123 7.44 0.06 -3.55
CA TYR A 123 7.34 0.54 -4.93
C TYR A 123 6.40 1.76 -5.05
N PRO A 124 6.73 2.75 -5.90
CA PRO A 124 8.02 2.95 -6.55
C PRO A 124 9.09 3.56 -5.61
N ALA A 125 10.30 3.72 -6.13
CA ALA A 125 11.32 4.55 -5.47
C ALA A 125 10.95 6.04 -5.60
N ILE A 126 11.26 6.81 -4.56
CA ILE A 126 11.18 8.28 -4.59
C ILE A 126 12.43 8.85 -5.26
N GLU A 127 12.23 9.87 -6.09
CA GLU A 127 13.27 10.41 -6.98
C GLU A 127 13.38 11.93 -6.90
N SER A 128 14.47 12.48 -7.45
CA SER A 128 14.66 13.91 -7.70
C SER A 128 14.35 14.80 -6.49
N HIS A 129 13.34 15.68 -6.59
CA HIS A 129 13.01 16.62 -5.52
C HIS A 129 12.36 15.94 -4.32
N GLU A 130 11.53 14.93 -4.57
CA GLU A 130 10.88 14.15 -3.52
C GLU A 130 11.91 13.39 -2.68
N TRP A 131 12.93 12.80 -3.32
CA TRP A 131 14.03 12.16 -2.61
C TRP A 131 14.75 13.14 -1.67
N LYS A 132 15.09 14.35 -2.15
CA LYS A 132 15.76 15.37 -1.33
C LYS A 132 14.92 15.74 -0.10
N ILE A 133 13.62 15.95 -0.28
CA ILE A 133 12.70 16.37 0.80
C ILE A 133 12.44 15.22 1.78
N ILE A 134 12.02 14.06 1.29
CA ILE A 134 11.55 12.96 2.15
C ILE A 134 12.71 12.28 2.87
N THR A 135 13.86 12.12 2.20
CA THR A 135 15.02 11.42 2.80
C THR A 135 16.00 12.35 3.50
N GLY A 136 15.91 13.67 3.26
CA GLY A 136 16.95 14.60 3.70
C GLY A 136 18.26 14.43 2.94
N CYS A 137 18.18 14.09 1.64
CA CYS A 137 19.33 13.78 0.79
C CYS A 137 20.18 12.57 1.29
N ASP A 138 19.54 11.54 1.85
CA ASP A 138 20.24 10.38 2.42
C ASP A 138 20.95 9.55 1.33
N PRO A 139 22.30 9.55 1.28
CA PRO A 139 23.05 8.86 0.22
C PRO A 139 22.93 7.33 0.27
N LYS A 140 22.41 6.75 1.37
CA LYS A 140 22.16 5.30 1.45
C LYS A 140 20.88 4.89 0.74
N ASN A 141 19.91 5.80 0.66
CA ASN A 141 18.57 5.56 0.11
C ASN A 141 18.38 6.22 -1.25
N THR A 142 19.40 6.14 -2.12
CA THR A 142 19.32 6.58 -3.52
C THR A 142 18.25 5.78 -4.30
N ARG A 143 17.96 6.21 -5.53
CA ARG A 143 16.98 5.58 -6.41
C ARG A 143 17.19 4.06 -6.51
N TRP A 144 16.14 3.29 -6.19
CA TRP A 144 16.13 1.82 -6.20
C TRP A 144 17.17 1.15 -5.27
N SER A 145 17.59 1.86 -4.22
CA SER A 145 18.61 1.38 -3.27
C SER A 145 18.07 1.26 -1.85
N TYR A 146 18.56 0.27 -1.11
CA TYR A 146 18.28 0.04 0.30
C TYR A 146 16.77 0.12 0.61
N HIS A 147 16.30 1.06 1.44
CA HIS A 147 14.86 1.19 1.77
C HIS A 147 14.05 1.89 0.66
N ASN A 148 14.69 2.54 -0.31
CA ASN A 148 14.05 3.29 -1.38
C ASN A 148 13.89 2.42 -2.65
N GLY A 149 13.08 1.37 -2.54
CA GLY A 149 12.74 0.48 -3.66
C GLY A 149 13.77 -0.60 -3.98
N GLY A 150 14.74 -0.85 -3.08
CA GLY A 150 15.69 -1.95 -3.22
C GLY A 150 15.04 -3.33 -3.06
N SER A 151 15.62 -4.36 -3.68
CA SER A 151 15.20 -5.76 -3.52
C SER A 151 15.88 -6.43 -2.33
N TRP A 152 15.09 -7.01 -1.43
CA TRP A 152 15.53 -7.58 -0.16
C TRP A 152 15.19 -9.07 -0.12
N PRO A 153 16.19 -9.99 -0.21
CA PRO A 153 15.94 -11.44 -0.23
C PRO A 153 15.20 -11.97 0.99
N GLY A 154 15.34 -11.33 2.16
CA GLY A 154 14.61 -11.70 3.37
C GLY A 154 13.08 -11.59 3.24
N ASN A 155 12.58 -10.74 2.34
CA ASN A 155 11.13 -10.63 2.09
C ASN A 155 10.55 -11.86 1.39
N ASN A 156 11.38 -12.64 0.68
CA ASN A 156 10.95 -13.85 -0.01
C ASN A 156 10.34 -14.89 0.94
N LEU A 157 10.82 -14.94 2.18
CA LEU A 157 10.27 -15.82 3.20
C LEU A 157 8.75 -15.62 3.37
N PHE A 158 8.29 -14.36 3.40
CA PHE A 158 6.89 -14.03 3.63
C PHE A 158 5.98 -14.36 2.45
N LEU A 159 6.47 -14.17 1.21
CA LEU A 159 5.71 -14.54 0.01
C LEU A 159 5.55 -16.06 -0.11
N VAL A 160 6.65 -16.81 0.13
CA VAL A 160 6.65 -18.28 0.08
C VAL A 160 5.73 -18.89 1.13
N PHE A 161 5.64 -18.30 2.33
CA PHE A 161 4.73 -18.79 3.38
C PHE A 161 3.25 -18.71 2.97
N HIS A 162 2.83 -17.67 2.25
CA HIS A 162 1.43 -17.57 1.80
C HIS A 162 1.13 -18.49 0.61
N LEU A 163 2.03 -18.57 -0.37
CA LEU A 163 1.88 -19.48 -1.52
C LEU A 163 1.71 -20.94 -1.09
N ARG A 164 2.37 -21.35 0.00
CA ARG A 164 2.23 -22.70 0.57
C ARG A 164 0.90 -22.97 1.27
N ASN A 165 0.19 -21.94 1.73
CA ASN A 165 -1.12 -22.08 2.38
C ASN A 165 -2.30 -22.12 1.38
N LYS A 166 -2.02 -22.11 0.06
CA LYS A 166 -3.00 -22.34 -1.01
C LYS A 166 -3.01 -23.79 -1.54
N VAL A 167 -2.21 -24.69 -0.95
CA VAL A 167 -2.17 -26.14 -1.28
C VAL A 167 -2.79 -26.95 -0.14
#